data_AF-A0A2D9G7C3-F1
#
_entry.id   AF-A0A2D9G7C3-F1
#
_cell.length_a   1.000
_cell.length_b   1.000
_cell.length_c   1.000
_cell.angle_alpha   90.00
_cell.angle_beta   90.00
_cell.angle_gamma   90.00
#
_symmetry.space_group_name_H-M   'P 1'
#
loop_
_entity.id
_entity.type
_entity.pdbx_description
1 polymer ?
#
loop_
_entity_poly.entity_id
_entity_poly.type
_entity_poly.pdbx_seq_one_letter_code
_entity_poly.pdbx_strand_id
1 'polypeptide(L)'
;MNGEGPVTSTGHDLLELKEAIKNREDISMAEKFNLMAQIEEGANPIRLGIAAPAEDDESYEGLPYLEERDDEQEVSVGLMNFGDSAASNYAVNSVVGSTEAWNLVKSGKINFSDRAYRESMTLGIEASKHIHDISTGEFEGVDAEVIKEIPVLKPPKRSFCPKCGTDIHSYTMMQWRKWRDASADVVGIQLEAAMETSIVKISAFHINEMEDIKIENSKLKAEIEELKEKLENTDKKSIEEKLRKSLKTKIRKELLKELKV
;
A
#
# COMPACT_ATOMS: atom_id res chain seq x y z
N MET A 1 47.02 -38.81 -19.64
CA MET A 1 45.75 -38.06 -19.79
C MET A 1 45.59 -37.26 -18.51
N ASN A 2 46.13 -36.04 -18.49
CA ASN A 2 45.99 -35.14 -17.35
C ASN A 2 44.58 -34.59 -17.42
N GLY A 3 43.71 -34.97 -16.47
CA GLY A 3 42.32 -34.53 -16.46
C GLY A 3 42.25 -33.06 -16.07
N GLU A 4 42.18 -32.18 -17.07
CA GLU A 4 41.79 -30.79 -16.88
C GLU A 4 40.37 -30.80 -16.26
N GLY A 5 40.25 -30.23 -15.05
CA GLY A 5 38.97 -30.04 -14.38
C GLY A 5 38.09 -29.08 -15.18
N PRO A 6 36.77 -29.03 -14.88
CA PRO A 6 35.90 -28.07 -15.54
C PRO A 6 36.38 -26.64 -15.25
N VAL A 7 36.47 -25.81 -16.29
CA VAL A 7 37.05 -24.46 -16.25
C VAL A 7 35.92 -23.43 -16.20
N THR A 8 36.06 -22.37 -15.41
CA THR A 8 35.09 -21.27 -15.36
C THR A 8 35.02 -20.50 -16.68
N SER A 9 33.97 -19.68 -16.83
CA SER A 9 33.83 -18.72 -17.94
C SER A 9 34.99 -17.74 -18.09
N THR A 10 35.83 -17.58 -17.06
CA THR A 10 37.03 -16.74 -17.04
C THR A 10 38.34 -17.53 -17.15
N GLY A 11 38.30 -18.82 -17.51
CA GLY A 11 39.50 -19.62 -17.77
C GLY A 11 40.22 -20.15 -16.52
N HIS A 12 39.61 -20.06 -15.33
CA HIS A 12 40.19 -20.55 -14.08
C HIS A 12 39.69 -21.96 -13.75
N ASP A 13 40.55 -22.81 -13.17
CA ASP A 13 40.15 -24.17 -12.76
C ASP A 13 39.19 -24.11 -11.56
N LEU A 14 38.03 -24.76 -11.69
CA LEU A 14 37.02 -24.83 -10.64
C LEU A 14 37.53 -25.51 -9.36
N LEU A 15 38.44 -26.48 -9.46
CA LEU A 15 38.98 -27.17 -8.29
C LEU A 15 39.92 -26.25 -7.50
N GLU A 16 40.77 -25.50 -8.20
CA GLU A 16 41.70 -24.55 -7.59
C GLU A 16 40.94 -23.41 -6.89
N LEU A 17 39.87 -22.88 -7.50
CA LEU A 17 39.03 -21.86 -6.89
C LEU A 17 38.31 -22.36 -5.64
N LYS A 18 37.80 -23.60 -5.65
CA LYS A 18 37.17 -24.20 -4.46
C LYS A 18 38.18 -24.42 -3.34
N GLU A 19 39.41 -24.81 -3.66
CA GLU A 19 40.48 -24.92 -2.65
C GLU A 19 40.87 -23.55 -2.09
N ALA A 20 40.97 -22.52 -2.92
CA ALA A 20 41.22 -21.15 -2.48
C ALA A 20 40.14 -20.63 -1.51
N ILE A 21 38.85 -20.84 -1.83
CA ILE A 21 37.73 -20.46 -0.94
C ILE A 21 37.76 -21.26 0.36
N LYS A 22 38.13 -22.55 0.31
CA LYS A 22 38.21 -23.40 1.50
C LYS A 22 39.29 -22.91 2.47
N ASN A 23 40.41 -22.42 1.95
CA ASN A 23 41.57 -21.96 2.72
C ASN A 23 41.43 -20.54 3.28
N ARG A 24 40.43 -19.76 2.86
CA ARG A 24 40.17 -18.41 3.38
C ARG A 24 39.70 -18.44 4.84
N GLU A 25 40.43 -17.85 5.78
CA GLU A 25 40.01 -17.82 7.20
C GLU A 25 39.15 -16.60 7.56
N ASP A 26 39.03 -15.64 6.63
CA ASP A 26 38.36 -14.35 6.79
C ASP A 26 36.85 -14.40 6.56
N ILE A 27 36.33 -15.50 6.03
CA ILE A 27 34.90 -15.70 5.71
C ILE A 27 34.34 -16.92 6.42
N SER A 28 33.06 -16.84 6.78
CA SER A 28 32.36 -17.93 7.46
C SER A 28 32.21 -19.16 6.55
N MET A 29 32.04 -20.35 7.15
CA MET A 29 31.77 -21.57 6.38
C MET A 29 30.54 -21.46 5.47
N ALA A 30 29.51 -20.69 5.89
CA ALA A 30 28.32 -20.46 5.09
C ALA A 30 28.62 -19.62 3.84
N GLU A 31 29.42 -18.57 3.98
CA GLU A 31 29.87 -17.74 2.85
C GLU A 31 30.77 -18.54 1.91
N LYS A 32 31.64 -19.41 2.45
CA LYS A 32 32.43 -20.33 1.63
C LYS A 32 31.57 -21.24 0.76
N PHE A 33 30.53 -21.86 1.33
CA PHE A 33 29.61 -22.71 0.57
C PHE A 33 28.83 -21.92 -0.48
N ASN A 34 28.40 -20.70 -0.15
CA ASN A 34 27.69 -19.83 -1.10
C ASN A 34 28.59 -19.42 -2.27
N LEU A 35 29.84 -19.02 -2.00
CA LEU A 35 30.81 -18.68 -3.04
C LEU A 35 31.17 -19.89 -3.91
N MET A 36 31.29 -21.09 -3.33
CA MET A 36 31.52 -22.32 -4.10
C MET A 36 30.32 -22.66 -4.99
N ALA A 37 29.09 -22.51 -4.49
CA ALA A 37 27.87 -22.75 -5.27
C ALA A 37 27.74 -21.76 -6.43
N GLN A 38 27.98 -20.46 -6.18
CA GLN A 38 27.95 -19.44 -7.23
C GLN A 38 28.98 -19.72 -8.33
N ILE A 39 30.19 -20.17 -7.97
CA ILE A 39 31.21 -20.54 -8.95
C ILE A 39 30.84 -21.82 -9.73
N GLU A 40 30.23 -22.81 -9.08
CA GLU A 40 29.68 -24.00 -9.75
C GLU A 40 28.53 -23.67 -10.70
N GLU A 41 27.72 -22.65 -10.37
CA GLU A 41 26.64 -22.12 -11.21
C GLU A 41 27.15 -21.20 -12.34
N GLY A 42 28.46 -20.94 -12.41
CA GLY A 42 29.10 -20.19 -13.50
C GLY A 42 29.27 -18.69 -13.24
N ALA A 43 29.14 -18.23 -11.99
CA ALA A 43 29.44 -16.85 -11.61
C ALA A 43 30.93 -16.54 -11.83
N ASN A 44 31.22 -15.28 -12.19
CA ASN A 44 32.57 -14.84 -12.51
C ASN A 44 33.42 -14.72 -11.22
N PRO A 45 34.50 -15.51 -11.05
CA PRO A 45 35.32 -15.52 -9.83
C PRO A 45 36.05 -14.20 -9.56
N ILE A 46 36.28 -13.37 -10.58
CA ILE A 46 36.87 -12.02 -10.44
C ILE A 46 35.85 -11.07 -9.79
N ARG A 47 34.59 -11.15 -10.20
CA ARG A 47 33.50 -10.34 -9.59
C ARG A 47 33.23 -10.74 -8.15
N LEU A 48 33.45 -12.01 -7.82
CA LEU A 48 33.33 -12.53 -6.46
C LEU A 48 34.56 -12.23 -5.58
N GLY A 49 35.57 -11.53 -6.11
CA GLY A 49 36.78 -11.18 -5.36
C GLY A 49 37.65 -12.38 -4.98
N ILE A 50 37.56 -13.48 -5.75
CA ILE A 50 38.31 -14.72 -5.50
C ILE A 50 39.53 -14.80 -6.42
N ALA A 51 39.43 -14.24 -7.63
CA ALA A 51 40.53 -14.14 -8.59
C ALA A 51 40.81 -12.67 -8.92
N ALA A 52 42.06 -12.36 -9.27
CA ALA A 52 42.44 -11.03 -9.75
C ALA A 52 42.06 -10.88 -11.23
N PRO A 53 41.65 -9.68 -11.69
CA PRO A 53 41.51 -9.40 -13.12
C PRO A 53 42.87 -9.48 -13.82
N ALA A 54 42.87 -9.84 -15.09
CA ALA A 54 44.05 -9.65 -15.94
C ALA A 54 44.29 -8.15 -16.15
N GLU A 55 45.55 -7.73 -16.28
CA GLU A 55 45.99 -6.32 -16.31
C GLU A 55 45.40 -5.45 -17.45
N ASP A 56 44.57 -6.00 -18.34
CA ASP A 56 44.09 -5.36 -19.57
C ASP A 56 42.55 -5.38 -19.73
N ASP A 57 41.79 -5.61 -18.64
CA ASP A 57 40.32 -5.63 -18.68
C ASP A 57 39.71 -4.32 -18.14
N GLU A 58 39.44 -3.36 -19.04
CA GLU A 58 38.79 -2.07 -18.73
C GLU A 58 37.30 -2.19 -18.34
N SER A 59 36.73 -3.41 -18.29
CA SER A 59 35.32 -3.63 -17.89
C SER A 59 35.09 -3.81 -16.38
N TYR A 60 36.15 -3.68 -15.58
CA TYR A 60 36.09 -3.83 -14.12
C TYR A 60 35.56 -2.57 -13.43
N GLU A 61 34.24 -2.46 -13.33
CA GLU A 61 33.61 -1.63 -12.30
C GLU A 61 33.79 -2.31 -10.94
N GLY A 62 34.45 -1.63 -10.01
CA GLY A 62 34.86 -2.14 -8.70
C GLY A 62 33.75 -2.78 -7.86
N LEU A 63 34.19 -3.57 -6.87
CA LEU A 63 33.36 -4.40 -5.99
C LEU A 63 32.13 -3.66 -5.42
N PRO A 64 30.88 -4.08 -5.73
CA PRO A 64 29.67 -3.57 -5.06
C PRO A 64 29.56 -3.99 -3.59
N TYR A 65 30.48 -4.82 -3.10
CA TYR A 65 30.45 -5.39 -1.76
C TYR A 65 31.26 -4.57 -0.73
N LEU A 66 32.04 -3.60 -1.18
CA LEU A 66 32.82 -2.70 -0.32
C LEU A 66 32.30 -1.26 -0.27
N GLU A 67 31.22 -0.95 -0.99
CA GLU A 67 30.40 0.18 -0.56
C GLU A 67 29.79 -0.23 0.78
N GLU A 68 30.18 0.50 1.83
CA GLU A 68 29.46 0.54 3.09
C GLU A 68 27.98 0.63 2.73
N ARG A 69 27.25 -0.48 2.88
CA ARG A 69 25.80 -0.40 2.95
C ARG A 69 25.57 0.46 4.17
N ASP A 70 25.23 1.72 3.94
CA ASP A 70 24.42 2.45 4.89
C ASP A 70 23.26 1.51 5.24
N ASP A 71 23.31 0.94 6.44
CA ASP A 71 22.25 0.15 7.06
C ASP A 71 20.98 1.01 7.33
N GLU A 72 20.78 2.07 6.54
CA GLU A 72 19.60 2.94 6.44
C GLU A 72 18.88 2.77 5.09
N GLN A 73 19.22 1.77 4.28
CA GLN A 73 18.17 1.22 3.41
C GLN A 73 17.17 0.52 4.32
N GLU A 74 16.21 1.30 4.84
CA GLU A 74 14.86 0.80 5.08
C GLU A 74 14.60 -0.17 3.92
N VAL A 75 14.36 -1.44 4.23
CA VAL A 75 13.72 -2.32 3.27
C VAL A 75 12.36 -1.68 3.08
N SER A 76 12.28 -0.68 2.19
CA SER A 76 11.03 -0.17 1.69
C SER A 76 10.52 -1.33 0.88
N VAL A 77 9.83 -2.25 1.56
CA VAL A 77 8.95 -3.22 0.92
C VAL A 77 8.20 -2.36 -0.06
N GLY A 78 8.49 -2.52 -1.35
CA GLY A 78 7.97 -1.67 -2.42
C GLY A 78 6.47 -1.89 -2.45
N LEU A 79 5.77 -1.23 -1.55
CA LEU A 79 4.39 -1.48 -1.30
C LEU A 79 3.68 -0.96 -2.53
N MET A 80 3.06 -1.87 -3.26
CA MET A 80 2.31 -1.49 -4.45
C MET A 80 1.36 -0.35 -4.07
N ASN A 81 1.39 0.74 -4.84
CA ASN A 81 0.40 1.78 -4.63
C ASN A 81 -0.98 1.17 -4.79
N PHE A 82 -1.92 1.64 -3.96
CA PHE A 82 -3.30 1.20 -4.04
C PHE A 82 -3.83 1.33 -5.48
N GLY A 83 -4.34 0.22 -6.04
CA GLY A 83 -4.94 0.16 -7.38
C GLY A 83 -4.00 -0.27 -8.52
N ASP A 84 -2.69 -0.38 -8.30
CA ASP A 84 -1.73 -0.73 -9.36
C ASP A 84 -1.67 -2.25 -9.63
N SER A 85 -2.06 -3.07 -8.66
CA SER A 85 -1.99 -4.53 -8.77
C SER A 85 -3.10 -5.09 -9.69
N ALA A 86 -2.70 -5.63 -10.84
CA ALA A 86 -3.60 -6.34 -11.76
C ALA A 86 -4.30 -7.54 -11.08
N ALA A 87 -3.59 -8.24 -10.20
CA ALA A 87 -4.16 -9.37 -9.45
C ALA A 87 -5.23 -8.90 -8.45
N SER A 88 -4.97 -7.80 -7.74
CA SER A 88 -5.96 -7.19 -6.83
C SER A 88 -7.19 -6.71 -7.61
N ASN A 89 -6.99 -6.03 -8.74
CA ASN A 89 -8.09 -5.55 -9.60
C ASN A 89 -8.94 -6.71 -10.14
N TYR A 90 -8.32 -7.82 -10.54
CA TYR A 90 -9.05 -9.02 -10.95
C TYR A 90 -9.86 -9.61 -9.79
N ALA A 91 -9.26 -9.75 -8.60
CA ALA A 91 -9.93 -10.29 -7.43
C ALA A 91 -11.13 -9.42 -7.01
N VAL A 92 -10.93 -8.10 -6.93
CA VAL A 92 -12.01 -7.13 -6.62
C VAL A 92 -13.11 -7.21 -7.67
N ASN A 93 -12.80 -7.23 -8.96
CA ASN A 93 -13.80 -7.33 -10.01
C ASN A 93 -14.51 -8.70 -10.02
N SER A 94 -13.86 -9.79 -9.59
CA SER A 94 -14.50 -11.10 -9.51
C SER A 94 -15.56 -11.19 -8.40
N VAL A 95 -15.35 -10.47 -7.30
CA VAL A 95 -16.25 -10.47 -6.13
C VAL A 95 -17.30 -9.36 -6.25
N VAL A 96 -16.85 -8.14 -6.57
CA VAL A 96 -17.68 -6.94 -6.56
C VAL A 96 -18.27 -6.65 -7.94
N GLY A 97 -17.73 -7.22 -9.02
CA GLY A 97 -18.04 -6.83 -10.39
C GLY A 97 -19.50 -6.97 -10.84
N SER A 98 -20.26 -7.86 -10.19
CA SER A 98 -21.70 -8.06 -10.42
C SER A 98 -22.60 -7.31 -9.43
N THR A 99 -22.03 -6.61 -8.46
CA THR A 99 -22.78 -5.92 -7.42
C THR A 99 -23.23 -4.53 -7.85
N GLU A 100 -24.24 -3.99 -7.16
CA GLU A 100 -24.69 -2.61 -7.37
C GLU A 100 -23.58 -1.59 -7.10
N ALA A 101 -22.71 -1.85 -6.12
CA ALA A 101 -21.56 -1.00 -5.82
C ALA A 101 -20.64 -0.82 -7.04
N TRP A 102 -20.41 -1.88 -7.82
CA TRP A 102 -19.61 -1.79 -9.04
C TRP A 102 -20.31 -1.05 -10.18
N ASN A 103 -21.65 -1.05 -10.22
CA ASN A 103 -22.38 -0.20 -11.15
C ASN A 103 -22.21 1.29 -10.79
N LEU A 104 -22.08 1.63 -9.51
CA LEU A 104 -21.76 2.99 -9.06
C LEU A 104 -20.33 3.39 -9.44
N VAL A 105 -19.37 2.47 -9.37
CA VAL A 105 -18.00 2.66 -9.89
C VAL A 105 -18.02 2.88 -11.41
N LYS A 106 -18.68 2.00 -12.17
CA LYS A 106 -18.80 2.11 -13.64
C LYS A 106 -19.49 3.40 -14.09
N SER A 107 -20.49 3.86 -13.34
CA SER A 107 -21.18 5.12 -13.63
C SER A 107 -20.38 6.37 -13.21
N GLY A 108 -19.19 6.19 -12.60
CA GLY A 108 -18.32 7.27 -12.16
C GLY A 108 -18.78 7.97 -10.89
N LYS A 109 -19.82 7.45 -10.20
CA LYS A 109 -20.30 8.00 -8.93
C LYS A 109 -19.36 7.68 -7.77
N ILE A 110 -18.71 6.51 -7.80
CA ILE A 110 -17.62 6.17 -6.88
C ILE A 110 -16.31 6.40 -7.63
N ASN A 111 -15.48 7.30 -7.11
CA ASN A 111 -14.19 7.63 -7.70
C ASN A 111 -13.04 7.20 -6.77
N PHE A 112 -12.27 6.20 -7.19
CA PHE A 112 -11.08 5.75 -6.46
C PHE A 112 -9.93 6.76 -6.45
N SER A 113 -10.02 7.80 -7.28
CA SER A 113 -9.07 8.93 -7.27
C SER A 113 -9.47 10.02 -6.29
N ASP A 114 -10.62 9.90 -5.61
CA ASP A 114 -10.99 10.84 -4.57
C ASP A 114 -9.94 10.86 -3.46
N ARG A 115 -9.63 12.06 -2.98
CA ARG A 115 -8.64 12.29 -1.93
C ARG A 115 -9.02 11.54 -0.66
N ALA A 116 -10.29 11.59 -0.26
CA ALA A 116 -10.76 10.91 0.95
C ALA A 116 -10.57 9.38 0.85
N TYR A 117 -10.86 8.81 -0.32
CA TYR A 117 -10.67 7.39 -0.59
C TYR A 117 -9.18 7.00 -0.58
N ARG A 118 -8.32 7.75 -1.27
CA ARG A 118 -6.87 7.48 -1.30
C ARG A 118 -6.24 7.61 0.08
N GLU A 119 -6.56 8.66 0.82
CA GLU A 119 -6.09 8.85 2.19
C GLU A 119 -6.52 7.69 3.10
N SER A 120 -7.76 7.23 2.98
CA SER A 120 -8.26 6.09 3.75
C SER A 120 -7.48 4.81 3.44
N MET A 121 -7.23 4.53 2.15
CA MET A 121 -6.46 3.34 1.75
C MET A 121 -4.98 3.44 2.13
N THR A 122 -4.38 4.62 2.09
CA THR A 122 -3.01 4.84 2.57
C THR A 122 -2.89 4.56 4.06
N LEU A 123 -3.83 5.04 4.88
CA LEU A 123 -3.86 4.75 6.31
C LEU A 123 -4.04 3.25 6.58
N GLY A 124 -4.86 2.55 5.78
CA GLY A 124 -4.97 1.09 5.86
C GLY A 124 -3.65 0.38 5.55
N ILE A 125 -2.95 0.83 4.51
CA ILE A 125 -1.62 0.36 4.16
C ILE A 125 -0.62 0.58 5.32
N GLU A 126 -0.64 1.75 5.94
CA GLU A 126 0.22 2.06 7.09
C GLU A 126 -0.09 1.15 8.29
N ALA A 127 -1.37 0.91 8.58
CA ALA A 127 -1.79 -0.03 9.62
C ALA A 127 -1.29 -1.46 9.34
N SER A 128 -1.36 -1.91 8.08
CA SER A 128 -0.78 -3.19 7.67
C SER A 128 0.74 -3.24 7.87
N LYS A 129 1.45 -2.14 7.56
CA LYS A 129 2.90 -2.05 7.76
C LYS A 129 3.24 -2.20 9.25
N HIS A 130 2.49 -1.55 10.14
CA HIS A 130 2.69 -1.71 11.58
C HIS A 130 2.62 -3.17 12.04
N ILE A 131 1.63 -3.95 11.57
CA ILE A 131 1.55 -5.38 11.90
C ILE A 131 2.75 -6.16 11.31
N HIS A 132 3.18 -5.80 10.10
CA HIS A 132 4.36 -6.39 9.48
C HIS A 132 5.63 -6.17 10.33
N ASP A 133 5.91 -4.94 10.72
CA ASP A 133 7.11 -4.54 11.46
C ASP A 133 7.14 -5.22 12.86
N ILE A 134 5.96 -5.41 13.47
CA ILE A 134 5.84 -6.19 14.72
C ILE A 134 6.17 -7.67 14.46
N SER A 135 5.68 -8.24 13.36
CA SER A 135 5.91 -9.65 13.02
C SER A 135 7.38 -9.95 12.66
N THR A 136 8.12 -8.99 12.09
CA THR A 136 9.56 -9.07 11.82
C THR A 136 10.40 -8.85 13.09
N GLY A 137 9.79 -8.24 14.12
CA GLY A 137 10.43 -7.94 15.41
C GLY A 137 11.28 -6.68 15.35
N GLU A 138 10.95 -5.74 14.46
CA GLU A 138 11.63 -4.45 14.28
C GLU A 138 10.98 -3.33 15.12
N PHE A 139 9.77 -3.55 15.65
CA PHE A 139 9.04 -2.53 16.40
C PHE A 139 9.11 -2.77 17.92
N GLU A 140 9.73 -1.84 18.66
CA GLU A 140 9.77 -1.84 20.13
C GLU A 140 8.67 -0.93 20.70
N GLY A 141 7.95 -1.40 21.74
CA GLY A 141 6.96 -0.59 22.46
C GLY A 141 5.49 -1.06 22.37
N VAL A 142 5.23 -2.24 21.79
CA VAL A 142 3.89 -2.86 21.81
C VAL A 142 3.67 -3.61 23.12
N ASP A 143 2.43 -3.65 23.59
CA ASP A 143 2.01 -4.47 24.72
C ASP A 143 2.40 -5.94 24.50
N ALA A 144 2.96 -6.57 25.53
CA ALA A 144 3.35 -7.97 25.52
C ALA A 144 2.17 -8.93 25.30
N GLU A 145 0.93 -8.51 25.55
CA GLU A 145 -0.26 -9.30 25.21
C GLU A 145 -0.54 -9.30 23.71
N VAL A 146 -0.43 -8.15 23.05
CA VAL A 146 -0.65 -7.99 21.60
C VAL A 146 0.45 -8.68 20.79
N ILE A 147 1.70 -8.63 21.26
CA ILE A 147 2.83 -9.34 20.63
C ILE A 147 2.60 -10.86 20.60
N LYS A 148 1.85 -11.43 21.56
CA LYS A 148 1.57 -12.89 21.56
C LYS A 148 0.57 -13.30 20.49
N GLU A 149 -0.29 -12.38 20.05
CA GLU A 149 -1.31 -12.64 19.04
C GLU A 149 -0.74 -12.57 17.62
N ILE A 150 0.33 -11.79 17.42
CA ILE A 150 1.01 -11.65 16.13
C ILE A 150 2.13 -12.68 16.00
N PRO A 151 2.06 -13.62 15.04
CA PRO A 151 3.13 -14.58 14.84
C PRO A 151 4.45 -13.91 14.43
N VAL A 152 5.55 -14.31 15.08
CA VAL A 152 6.89 -13.81 14.77
C VAL A 152 7.48 -14.57 13.58
N LEU A 153 7.78 -13.87 12.48
CA LEU A 153 8.29 -14.45 11.23
C LEU A 153 9.83 -14.49 11.14
N LYS A 154 10.52 -14.29 12.26
CA LYS A 154 11.98 -14.22 12.30
C LYS A 154 12.63 -15.58 11.97
N PRO A 155 13.53 -15.66 10.96
CA PRO A 155 14.25 -16.90 10.66
C PRO A 155 15.14 -17.35 11.83
N PRO A 156 15.22 -18.66 12.14
CA PRO A 156 16.09 -19.16 13.19
C PRO A 156 17.58 -18.99 12.83
N LYS A 157 18.38 -18.51 13.80
CA LYS A 157 19.82 -18.20 13.61
C LYS A 157 20.73 -19.42 13.39
N ARG A 158 20.25 -20.66 13.55
CA ARG A 158 21.05 -21.89 13.36
C ARG A 158 20.24 -22.91 12.57
N SER A 159 20.76 -23.32 11.42
CA SER A 159 20.12 -24.26 10.49
C SER A 159 20.58 -25.72 10.66
N PHE A 160 21.33 -26.08 11.72
CA PHE A 160 21.87 -27.44 11.84
C PHE A 160 22.17 -27.94 13.27
N CYS A 161 22.00 -29.25 13.47
CA CYS A 161 22.48 -30.04 14.61
C CYS A 161 23.88 -30.62 14.33
N PRO A 162 24.96 -30.09 14.94
CA PRO A 162 26.32 -30.60 14.72
C PRO A 162 26.61 -31.97 15.36
N LYS A 163 25.65 -32.57 16.08
CA LYS A 163 25.81 -33.88 16.76
C LYS A 163 25.09 -35.04 16.09
N CYS A 164 24.08 -34.79 15.25
CA CYS A 164 23.10 -35.82 14.91
C CYS A 164 22.76 -35.95 13.42
N GLY A 165 23.26 -35.05 12.56
CA GLY A 165 23.16 -35.20 11.10
C GLY A 165 21.72 -35.30 10.57
N THR A 166 20.73 -34.78 11.29
CA THR A 166 19.36 -34.77 10.81
C THR A 166 19.22 -33.87 9.59
N ASP A 167 18.54 -34.40 8.58
CA ASP A 167 18.42 -33.85 7.23
C ASP A 167 17.95 -32.39 7.22
N ILE A 168 18.80 -31.50 6.69
CA ILE A 168 18.50 -30.08 6.42
C ILE A 168 17.16 -29.96 5.73
N HIS A 169 16.87 -30.85 4.78
CA HIS A 169 15.67 -30.79 3.96
C HIS A 169 14.42 -30.98 4.83
N SER A 170 14.44 -31.92 5.76
CA SER A 170 13.32 -32.12 6.69
C SER A 170 13.09 -30.94 7.64
N TYR A 171 14.18 -30.33 8.14
CA TYR A 171 14.11 -29.17 9.02
C TYR A 171 13.66 -27.91 8.27
N THR A 172 14.23 -27.66 7.09
CA THR A 172 13.82 -26.55 6.22
C THR A 172 12.36 -26.70 5.81
N MET A 173 11.89 -27.89 5.40
CA MET A 173 10.47 -28.13 5.11
C MET A 173 9.57 -27.88 6.33
N MET A 174 9.99 -28.25 7.54
CA MET A 174 9.24 -27.91 8.76
C MET A 174 9.18 -26.39 8.98
N GLN A 175 10.29 -25.67 8.78
CA GLN A 175 10.33 -24.22 8.93
C GLN A 175 9.53 -23.51 7.84
N TRP A 176 9.57 -23.98 6.59
CA TRP A 176 8.72 -23.50 5.51
C TRP A 176 7.24 -23.71 5.80
N ARG A 177 6.86 -24.84 6.39
CA ARG A 177 5.48 -25.07 6.82
C ARG A 177 5.07 -24.11 7.93
N LYS A 178 5.89 -23.95 8.97
CA LYS A 178 5.63 -22.99 10.06
C LYS A 178 5.55 -21.57 9.56
N TRP A 179 6.48 -21.17 8.69
CA TRP A 179 6.49 -19.85 8.09
C TRP A 179 5.27 -19.62 7.22
N ARG A 180 4.90 -20.57 6.36
CA ARG A 180 3.68 -20.50 5.54
C ARG A 180 2.43 -20.39 6.42
N ASP A 181 2.30 -21.23 7.44
CA ASP A 181 1.12 -21.25 8.30
C ASP A 181 1.03 -19.95 9.14
N ALA A 182 2.15 -19.51 9.73
CA ALA A 182 2.22 -18.24 10.46
C ALA A 182 2.08 -17.01 9.56
N SER A 183 2.56 -17.08 8.31
CA SER A 183 2.44 -15.98 7.34
C SER A 183 1.00 -15.77 6.91
N ALA A 184 0.19 -16.84 6.84
CA ALA A 184 -1.23 -16.72 6.53
C ALA A 184 -1.96 -15.97 7.65
N ASP A 185 -1.64 -16.27 8.91
CA ASP A 185 -2.19 -15.58 10.08
C ASP A 185 -1.77 -14.10 10.10
N VAL A 186 -0.48 -13.80 9.87
CA VAL A 186 0.02 -12.41 9.80
C VAL A 186 -0.65 -11.64 8.66
N VAL A 187 -0.77 -12.22 7.46
CA VAL A 187 -1.46 -11.59 6.32
C VAL A 187 -2.95 -11.39 6.63
N GLY A 188 -3.58 -12.32 7.35
CA GLY A 188 -4.96 -12.16 7.82
C GLY A 188 -5.12 -10.93 8.72
N ILE A 189 -4.29 -10.81 9.76
CA ILE A 189 -4.30 -9.68 10.69
C ILE A 189 -3.96 -8.36 9.96
N GLN A 190 -2.99 -8.38 9.05
CA GLN A 190 -2.62 -7.24 8.20
C GLN A 190 -3.80 -6.74 7.36
N LEU A 191 -4.51 -7.66 6.70
CA LEU A 191 -5.69 -7.33 5.89
C LEU A 191 -6.84 -6.81 6.74
N GLU A 192 -7.10 -7.43 7.90
CA GLU A 192 -8.11 -6.99 8.85
C GLU A 192 -7.82 -5.56 9.33
N ALA A 193 -6.61 -5.31 9.86
CA ALA A 193 -6.20 -3.98 10.31
C ALA A 193 -6.26 -2.93 9.20
N ALA A 194 -5.85 -3.28 7.98
CA ALA A 194 -5.91 -2.39 6.82
C ALA A 194 -7.34 -2.04 6.42
N MET A 195 -8.22 -3.05 6.35
CA MET A 195 -9.62 -2.86 5.99
C MET A 195 -10.36 -2.06 7.05
N GLU A 196 -10.17 -2.39 8.33
CA GLU A 196 -10.80 -1.66 9.44
C GLU A 196 -10.39 -0.19 9.46
N THR A 197 -9.09 0.09 9.36
CA THR A 197 -8.59 1.48 9.34
C THR A 197 -9.16 2.27 8.17
N SER A 198 -9.17 1.67 6.97
CA SER A 198 -9.73 2.29 5.77
C SER A 198 -11.23 2.55 5.90
N ILE A 199 -11.99 1.57 6.41
CA ILE A 199 -13.44 1.65 6.57
C ILE A 199 -13.81 2.68 7.65
N VAL A 200 -13.09 2.72 8.76
CA VAL A 200 -13.31 3.71 9.83
C VAL A 200 -13.09 5.11 9.30
N LYS A 201 -11.99 5.36 8.56
CA LYS A 201 -11.69 6.68 8.00
C LYS A 201 -12.75 7.15 7.00
N ILE A 202 -13.16 6.29 6.05
CA ILE A 202 -14.17 6.66 5.06
C ILE A 202 -15.56 6.82 5.70
N SER A 203 -15.88 6.01 6.71
CA SER A 203 -17.13 6.12 7.46
C SER A 203 -17.18 7.43 8.24
N ALA A 204 -16.07 7.82 8.89
CA ALA A 204 -15.97 9.10 9.59
C ALA A 204 -16.15 10.27 8.63
N PHE A 205 -15.53 10.21 7.44
CA PHE A 205 -15.71 11.22 6.40
C PHE A 205 -17.20 11.39 6.02
N HIS A 206 -17.91 10.31 5.71
CA HIS A 206 -19.32 10.39 5.33
C HIS A 206 -20.24 10.78 6.49
N ILE A 207 -19.92 10.39 7.73
CA ILE A 207 -20.68 10.84 8.90
C ILE A 207 -20.58 12.35 9.05
N ASN A 208 -19.37 12.92 8.92
CA ASN A 208 -19.17 14.36 9.00
C ASN A 208 -19.94 15.09 7.88
N GLU A 209 -19.87 14.63 6.63
CA GLU A 209 -20.65 15.22 5.52
C GLU A 209 -22.16 15.16 5.78
N MET A 210 -22.67 14.04 6.31
CA MET A 210 -24.08 13.91 6.65
C MET A 210 -24.50 14.85 7.78
N GLU A 211 -23.63 15.11 8.75
CA GLU A 211 -23.88 16.08 9.82
C GLU A 211 -23.94 17.51 9.28
N ASP A 212 -23.01 17.88 8.40
CA ASP A 212 -23.00 19.19 7.73
C ASP A 212 -24.29 19.39 6.92
N ILE A 213 -24.71 18.40 6.13
CA ILE A 213 -25.96 18.44 5.37
C ILE A 213 -27.19 18.55 6.29
N LYS A 214 -27.19 17.89 7.46
CA LYS A 214 -28.27 18.02 8.44
C LYS A 214 -28.34 19.43 9.01
N ILE A 215 -27.19 20.04 9.30
CA ILE A 215 -27.10 21.42 9.79
C ILE A 215 -27.64 22.38 8.73
N GLU A 216 -27.22 22.26 7.47
CA GLU A 216 -27.74 23.09 6.37
C GLU A 216 -29.24 22.92 6.16
N ASN A 217 -29.75 21.68 6.18
CA ASN A 217 -31.18 21.43 6.08
C ASN A 217 -31.98 22.06 7.22
N SER A 218 -31.45 22.08 8.44
CA SER A 218 -32.11 22.73 9.57
C SER A 218 -32.15 24.26 9.42
N LYS A 219 -31.07 24.87 8.92
CA LYS A 219 -31.03 26.31 8.58
C LYS A 219 -32.03 26.65 7.48
N LEU A 220 -32.04 25.90 6.38
CA LEU A 220 -32.98 26.11 5.28
C LEU A 220 -34.44 25.96 5.72
N LYS A 221 -34.73 25.01 6.61
CA LYS A 221 -36.08 24.87 7.19
C LYS A 221 -36.47 26.10 8.03
N ALA A 222 -35.56 26.63 8.83
CA ALA A 222 -35.80 27.85 9.60
C ALA A 222 -36.05 29.06 8.68
N GLU A 223 -35.23 29.23 7.63
CA GLU A 223 -35.42 30.28 6.63
C GLU A 223 -36.76 30.16 5.90
N ILE A 224 -37.17 28.94 5.55
CA ILE A 224 -38.48 28.67 4.94
C ILE A 224 -39.63 29.08 5.89
N GLU A 225 -39.54 28.75 7.17
CA GLU A 225 -40.55 29.17 8.16
C GLU A 225 -40.61 30.69 8.32
N GLU A 226 -39.46 31.37 8.41
CA GLU A 226 -39.43 32.83 8.45
C GLU A 226 -40.03 33.48 7.19
N LEU A 227 -39.75 32.91 6.01
CA LEU A 227 -40.31 33.40 4.75
C LEU A 227 -41.82 33.16 4.67
N LYS A 228 -42.32 32.02 5.18
CA LYS A 228 -43.76 31.76 5.29
C LYS A 228 -44.43 32.75 6.21
N GLU A 229 -43.86 33.02 7.38
CA GLU A 229 -44.40 34.00 8.33
C GLU A 229 -44.43 35.41 7.72
N LYS A 230 -43.36 35.82 7.01
CA LYS A 230 -43.34 37.07 6.24
C LYS A 230 -44.41 37.11 5.16
N LEU A 231 -44.66 35.99 4.47
CA LEU A 231 -45.69 35.89 3.43
C LEU A 231 -47.12 35.95 4.02
N GLU A 232 -47.35 35.36 5.19
CA GLU A 232 -48.63 35.43 5.91
C GLU A 232 -48.91 36.84 6.45
N ASN A 233 -47.87 37.49 6.98
CA ASN A 233 -47.93 38.89 7.44
C ASN A 233 -47.94 39.90 6.27
N THR A 234 -47.68 39.45 5.05
CA THR A 234 -47.81 40.29 3.86
C THR A 234 -49.29 40.42 3.51
N ASP A 235 -49.85 41.58 3.83
CA ASP A 235 -51.26 41.87 3.68
C ASP A 235 -51.67 41.97 2.20
N LYS A 236 -52.05 40.83 1.61
CA LYS A 236 -52.38 40.69 0.18
C LYS A 236 -53.42 41.69 -0.30
N LYS A 237 -54.36 42.06 0.57
CA LYS A 237 -55.42 43.05 0.28
C LYS A 237 -54.85 44.46 0.12
N SER A 238 -53.90 44.87 0.96
CA SER A 238 -53.22 46.17 0.87
C SER A 238 -52.40 46.28 -0.42
N ILE A 239 -51.76 45.18 -0.83
CA ILE A 239 -51.02 45.11 -2.10
C ILE A 239 -51.97 45.20 -3.29
N GLU A 240 -53.06 44.42 -3.30
CA GLU A 240 -54.05 44.46 -4.38
C GLU A 240 -54.68 45.85 -4.52
N GLU A 241 -54.96 46.54 -3.41
CA GLU A 241 -55.55 47.87 -3.43
C GLU A 241 -54.57 48.95 -3.93
N LYS A 242 -53.29 48.86 -3.56
CA LYS A 242 -52.22 49.71 -4.15
C LYS A 242 -52.06 49.44 -5.63
N LEU A 243 -52.11 48.17 -6.05
CA LEU A 243 -52.00 47.78 -7.46
C LEU A 243 -53.17 48.33 -8.27
N ARG A 244 -54.41 48.16 -7.78
CA ARG A 244 -55.63 48.72 -8.38
C ARG A 244 -55.57 50.24 -8.51
N LYS A 245 -55.10 50.96 -7.48
CA LYS A 245 -54.95 52.43 -7.53
C LYS A 245 -53.94 52.85 -8.61
N SER A 246 -52.81 52.15 -8.74
CA SER A 246 -51.80 52.43 -9.77
C SER A 246 -52.28 52.10 -11.20
N LEU A 247 -52.99 50.98 -11.37
CA LEU A 247 -53.56 50.56 -12.65
C LEU A 247 -54.64 51.55 -13.07
N LYS A 248 -55.52 51.96 -12.16
CA LYS A 248 -56.58 52.93 -12.45
C LYS A 248 -56.02 54.30 -12.86
N THR A 249 -54.87 54.71 -12.31
CA THR A 249 -54.19 55.96 -12.72
C THR A 249 -53.48 55.82 -14.06
N LYS A 250 -52.83 54.68 -14.35
CA LYS A 250 -52.22 54.41 -15.67
C LYS A 250 -53.28 54.30 -16.77
N ILE A 251 -54.32 53.50 -16.55
CA ILE A 251 -55.44 53.33 -17.49
C ILE A 251 -56.14 54.66 -17.75
N ARG A 252 -56.36 55.51 -16.72
CA ARG A 252 -56.89 56.87 -16.95
C ARG A 252 -55.95 57.74 -17.77
N LYS A 253 -54.63 57.67 -17.56
CA LYS A 253 -53.66 58.43 -18.33
C LYS A 253 -53.59 57.96 -19.78
N GLU A 254 -53.74 56.66 -20.05
CA GLU A 254 -53.80 56.10 -21.40
C GLU A 254 -55.11 56.45 -22.10
N LEU A 255 -56.25 56.26 -21.45
CA LEU A 255 -57.56 56.69 -21.99
C LEU A 255 -57.62 58.19 -22.28
N LEU A 256 -57.01 59.04 -21.44
CA LEU A 256 -56.92 60.48 -21.68
C LEU A 256 -55.95 60.85 -22.82
N LYS A 257 -55.00 59.98 -23.16
CA LYS A 257 -54.16 60.15 -24.35
C LYS A 257 -54.91 59.73 -25.61
N GLU A 258 -55.67 58.64 -25.55
CA GLU A 258 -56.50 58.17 -26.68
C GLU A 258 -57.68 59.10 -26.99
N LEU A 259 -58.28 59.73 -25.98
CA LEU A 259 -59.36 60.73 -26.14
C LEU A 259 -58.88 62.13 -26.59
N LYS A 260 -57.56 62.37 -26.66
CA LYS A 260 -56.96 63.64 -27.12
C LYS A 260 -56.48 63.58 -28.58
N VAL A 261 -56.83 62.50 -29.29
CA VAL A 261 -56.74 62.36 -30.75
C VAL A 261 -58.12 62.65 -31.33
#